data_AF-A0A2W4WEC3-F1
#
_entry.id   AF-A0A2W4WEC3-F1
#
_cell.length_a   1.000
_cell.length_b   1.000
_cell.length_c   1.000
_cell.angle_alpha   90.00
_cell.angle_beta   90.00
_cell.angle_gamma   90.00
#
_symmetry.space_group_name_H-M   'P 1'
#
loop_
_entity.id
_entity.type
_entity.pdbx_description
1 polymer ?
#
loop_
_entity_poly.entity_id
_entity_poly.type
_entity_poly.pdbx_seq_one_letter_code
_entity_poly.pdbx_strand_id
1 'polypeptide(L)'
;MQLGSRNLAIQDATLRVLIRELGDECGRVIELIHQLQLPGLKDTQKADILAELIASSIHLNSHCDQSFQDSLSDELEQLSNETLLGSDDLENGAN
;
A
#
# COMPACT_ATOMS: atom_id res chain seq x y z
N MET A 1 -8.89 -8.83 2.52
CA MET A 1 -8.25 -9.08 1.20
C MET A 1 -6.78 -9.38 1.47
N GLN A 2 -6.29 -10.62 1.33
CA GLN A 2 -4.90 -10.95 1.70
C GLN A 2 -3.96 -10.70 0.51
N LEU A 3 -3.01 -9.78 0.64
CA LEU A 3 -1.87 -9.65 -0.28
C LEU A 3 -0.84 -10.78 -0.12
N GLY A 4 -1.28 -11.94 0.37
CA GLY A 4 -0.46 -13.09 0.71
C GLY A 4 0.53 -13.44 -0.40
N SER A 5 1.82 -13.41 -0.03
CA SER A 5 2.98 -13.91 -0.78
C SER A 5 3.19 -13.36 -2.20
N ARG A 6 2.42 -12.38 -2.66
CA ARG A 6 2.66 -11.75 -3.97
C ARG A 6 3.95 -10.94 -3.89
N ASN A 7 4.89 -11.27 -4.75
CA ASN A 7 6.17 -10.57 -4.80
C ASN A 7 5.93 -9.17 -5.37
N LEU A 8 6.21 -8.14 -4.57
CA LEU A 8 6.18 -6.77 -5.03
C LEU A 8 7.48 -6.50 -5.77
N ALA A 9 7.39 -6.06 -7.03
CA ALA A 9 8.54 -5.66 -7.84
C ALA A 9 9.02 -4.27 -7.41
N ILE A 10 9.49 -4.19 -6.17
CA ILE A 10 10.00 -3.01 -5.47
C ILE A 10 11.34 -3.40 -4.92
N GLN A 11 12.36 -2.55 -5.04
CA GLN A 11 13.72 -2.84 -4.64
C GLN A 11 13.91 -2.69 -3.13
N ASP A 12 13.33 -1.64 -2.53
CA ASP A 12 13.46 -1.42 -1.10
C ASP A 12 12.68 -2.46 -0.28
N ALA A 13 13.39 -3.16 0.61
CA ALA A 13 12.82 -4.23 1.43
C ALA A 13 11.85 -3.72 2.49
N THR A 14 12.09 -2.52 3.02
CA THR A 14 11.24 -1.90 4.04
C THR A 14 9.93 -1.47 3.41
N LEU A 15 9.98 -0.80 2.27
CA LEU A 15 8.83 -0.37 1.49
C LEU A 15 7.95 -1.54 1.06
N ARG A 16 8.55 -2.69 0.68
CA ARG A 16 7.78 -3.92 0.42
C ARG A 16 6.97 -4.38 1.63
N VAL A 17 7.53 -4.29 2.83
CA VAL A 17 6.83 -4.65 4.07
C VAL A 17 5.73 -3.63 4.37
N LEU A 18 6.04 -2.34 4.28
CA LEU A 18 5.07 -1.26 4.53
C LEU A 18 3.87 -1.33 3.58
N ILE A 19 4.08 -1.59 2.28
CA ILE A 19 2.99 -1.74 1.31
C ILE A 19 2.14 -2.99 1.61
N ARG A 20 2.76 -4.07 2.10
CA ARG A 20 2.00 -5.26 2.52
C ARG A 20 1.11 -4.94 3.71
N GLU A 21 1.66 -4.31 4.75
CA GLU A 21 0.92 -3.90 5.94
C GLU A 21 -0.23 -2.93 5.60
N LEU A 22 0.06 -1.93 4.76
CA LEU A 22 -0.94 -1.01 4.22
C LEU A 22 -2.08 -1.76 3.51
N GLY A 23 -1.73 -2.76 2.69
CA GLY A 23 -2.72 -3.57 1.99
C GLY A 23 -3.57 -4.45 2.91
N ASP A 24 -2.97 -5.02 3.95
CA ASP A 24 -3.68 -5.80 4.96
C ASP A 24 -4.67 -4.91 5.75
N GLU A 25 -4.26 -3.71 6.14
CA GLU A 25 -5.14 -2.73 6.82
C GLU A 25 -6.25 -2.21 5.89
N CYS A 26 -5.93 -1.88 4.63
CA CYS A 26 -6.96 -1.56 3.62
C CYS A 26 -7.97 -2.70 3.46
N GLY A 27 -7.49 -3.95 3.46
CA GLY A 27 -8.31 -5.14 3.43
C GLY A 27 -9.26 -5.22 4.62
N ARG A 28 -8.79 -4.88 5.83
CA ARG A 28 -9.61 -4.85 7.04
C ARG A 28 -10.70 -3.80 6.96
N VAL A 29 -10.38 -2.58 6.53
CA VAL A 29 -11.36 -1.50 6.34
C VAL A 29 -12.47 -1.92 5.38
N ILE A 30 -12.11 -2.53 4.24
CA ILE A 30 -13.08 -3.02 3.25
C ILE A 30 -13.99 -4.09 3.86
N GLU A 31 -13.44 -5.04 4.62
CA GLU A 31 -14.21 -6.09 5.29
C GLU A 31 -15.23 -5.51 6.29
N LEU A 32 -14.84 -4.50 7.07
CA LEU A 32 -15.72 -3.84 8.02
C LEU A 32 -16.85 -3.06 7.32
N ILE A 33 -16.54 -2.38 6.21
CA ILE A 33 -17.55 -1.71 5.37
C ILE A 33 -18.54 -2.73 4.81
N HIS A 34 -18.08 -3.87 4.31
CA HIS A 34 -18.97 -4.94 3.84
C HIS A 34 -19.84 -5.51 4.97
N GLN A 35 -19.29 -5.67 6.18
CA GLN A 35 -20.09 -6.10 7.33
C GLN A 35 -21.20 -5.09 7.64
N LEU A 36 -20.93 -3.78 7.60
CA LEU A 36 -21.95 -2.73 7.81
C LEU A 36 -23.08 -2.75 6.77
N GLN A 37 -22.84 -3.30 5.58
CA GLN A 37 -23.84 -3.41 4.53
C GLN A 37 -24.80 -4.60 4.71
N LEU A 38 -24.52 -5.51 5.65
CA LEU A 38 -25.36 -6.67 5.90
C LEU A 38 -26.74 -6.25 6.44
N PRO A 39 -27.84 -6.84 5.95
CA PRO A 39 -29.17 -6.56 6.48
C PRO A 39 -29.33 -7.16 7.88
N GLY A 40 -30.17 -6.55 8.71
CA GLY A 40 -30.57 -7.11 10.00
C GLY A 40 -29.53 -6.98 11.12
N LEU A 41 -28.51 -6.14 10.97
CA LEU A 41 -27.57 -5.84 12.06
C LEU A 41 -28.28 -5.20 13.25
N LYS A 42 -28.02 -5.76 14.44
CA LYS A 42 -28.40 -5.13 15.71
C LYS A 42 -27.51 -3.92 15.97
N ASP A 43 -28.01 -2.95 16.72
CA ASP A 43 -27.27 -1.73 17.00
C ASP A 43 -25.96 -1.97 17.76
N THR A 44 -25.91 -3.00 18.61
CA THR A 44 -24.66 -3.43 19.27
C THR A 44 -23.62 -3.90 18.25
N GLN A 45 -24.02 -4.69 17.25
CA GLN A 45 -23.12 -5.15 16.19
C GLN A 45 -22.62 -3.99 15.33
N LYS A 46 -23.49 -3.01 15.05
CA LYS A 46 -23.07 -1.78 14.36
C LYS A 46 -22.04 -1.01 15.17
N ALA A 47 -22.26 -0.87 16.48
CA ALA A 47 -21.32 -0.18 17.37
C ALA A 47 -19.95 -0.87 17.39
N ASP A 48 -19.92 -2.19 17.47
CA ASP A 48 -18.68 -2.98 17.43
C ASP A 48 -17.94 -2.78 16.10
N ILE A 49 -18.65 -2.91 14.96
CA ILE A 49 -18.03 -2.71 13.63
C ILE A 49 -17.52 -1.27 13.46
N LEU A 50 -18.25 -0.27 13.95
CA LEU A 50 -17.84 1.13 13.88
C LEU A 50 -16.62 1.43 14.77
N ALA A 51 -16.55 0.83 15.96
CA ALA A 51 -15.40 0.97 16.84
C ALA A 51 -14.13 0.41 16.19
N GLU A 52 -14.23 -0.76 15.57
CA GLU A 52 -13.14 -1.36 14.82
C GLU A 52 -12.77 -0.54 13.57
N LEU A 53 -13.77 -0.01 12.86
CA LEU A 53 -13.53 0.80 11.67
C LEU A 53 -12.79 2.10 12.00
N ILE A 54 -13.09 2.72 13.15
CA ILE A 54 -12.33 3.89 13.63
C ILE A 54 -10.88 3.51 13.93
N ALA A 55 -10.65 2.39 14.64
CA ALA A 55 -9.30 1.92 14.93
C ALA A 55 -8.50 1.66 13.65
N SER A 56 -9.09 0.93 12.70
CA SER A 56 -8.49 0.67 11.39
C SER A 56 -8.22 1.94 10.59
N SER A 57 -9.12 2.94 10.65
CA SER A 57 -8.92 4.23 9.97
C SER A 57 -7.75 5.02 10.57
N ILE A 58 -7.57 4.97 11.89
CA ILE A 58 -6.42 5.59 12.57
C ILE A 58 -5.12 4.88 12.18
N HIS A 59 -5.10 3.54 12.19
CA HIS A 59 -3.95 2.77 11.75
C HIS A 59 -3.58 3.04 10.30
N LEU A 60 -4.58 3.08 9.41
CA LEU A 60 -4.37 3.41 8.00
C LEU A 60 -3.73 4.79 7.82
N ASN A 61 -4.20 5.79 8.57
CA ASN A 61 -3.59 7.11 8.54
C ASN A 61 -2.13 7.10 9.01
N SER A 62 -1.80 6.27 10.01
CA SER A 62 -0.41 6.09 10.47
C SER A 62 0.48 5.40 9.42
N HIS A 63 -0.06 4.49 8.61
CA HIS A 63 0.69 3.81 7.55
C HIS A 63 0.95 4.70 6.32
N CYS A 64 0.20 5.80 6.17
CA CYS A 64 0.31 6.73 5.04
C CYS A 64 1.05 8.04 5.41
N ASP A 65 1.96 7.98 6.38
CA ASP A 65 2.70 9.13 6.87
C ASP A 65 3.75 9.66 5.88
N GLN A 66 4.48 10.71 6.29
CA GLN A 66 5.51 11.32 5.45
C GLN A 66 6.63 10.33 5.11
N SER A 67 7.04 9.48 6.05
CA SER A 67 8.14 8.53 5.84
C SER A 67 7.77 7.50 4.76
N PHE A 68 6.52 7.04 4.76
CA PHE A 68 6.01 6.16 3.73
C PHE A 68 5.99 6.84 2.35
N GLN A 69 5.53 8.10 2.30
CA GLN A 69 5.48 8.89 1.07
C GLN A 69 6.88 9.15 0.49
N ASP A 70 7.85 9.49 1.34
CA ASP A 70 9.25 9.69 0.94
C ASP A 70 9.83 8.40 0.37
N SER A 71 9.59 7.25 1.02
CA SER A 71 10.05 5.94 0.53
C SER A 71 9.47 5.59 -0.85
N LEU A 72 8.20 5.92 -1.10
CA LEU A 72 7.60 5.77 -2.43
C LEU A 72 8.25 6.68 -3.47
N SER A 73 8.60 7.91 -3.09
CA SER A 73 9.31 8.86 -3.96
C SER A 73 10.70 8.36 -4.33
N ASP A 74 11.46 7.89 -3.34
CA ASP A 74 12.81 7.35 -3.54
C ASP A 74 12.79 6.15 -4.49
N GLU A 75 11.85 5.21 -4.32
CA GLU A 75 11.68 4.08 -5.22
C GLU A 75 11.33 4.53 -6.65
N LEU A 76 10.46 5.54 -6.80
CA LEU A 76 10.09 6.10 -8.10
C LEU A 76 11.28 6.77 -8.82
N GLU A 77 12.10 7.51 -8.07
CA GLU A 77 13.31 8.15 -8.59
C GLU A 77 14.34 7.11 -9.05
N GLN A 78 14.51 6.02 -8.31
CA GLN A 78 15.40 4.92 -8.69
C GLN A 78 14.97 4.29 -10.02
N LEU A 79 13.68 3.99 -10.20
CA LEU A 79 13.15 3.43 -11.45
C LEU A 79 13.36 4.39 -12.65
N SER A 80 13.24 5.69 -12.41
CA SER A 80 13.44 6.72 -13.43
C SER A 80 14.92 6.85 -13.84
N ASN A 81 15.83 6.78 -12.87
CA ASN A 81 17.27 6.82 -13.11
C ASN A 81 17.78 5.57 -13.84
N GLU A 82 17.29 4.38 -13.49
CA GLU A 82 17.59 3.13 -14.21
C GLU A 82 17.14 3.21 -15.68
N THR A 83 16.00 3.85 -15.94
CA THR A 83 15.48 4.05 -17.30
C THR A 83 16.36 5.00 -18.11
N LEU A 84 16.85 6.09 -17.51
CA LEU A 84 17.74 7.06 -18.20
C LEU A 84 19.11 6.46 -18.55
N LEU A 85 19.69 5.66 -17.65
CA LEU A 85 21.00 5.03 -17.83
C LEU A 85 21.01 3.93 -18.91
N GLY A 86 19.84 3.42 -19.31
CA GLY A 86 19.71 2.43 -20.39
C GLY A 86 19.67 3.02 -21.81
N SER A 87 19.69 4.34 -21.96
CA SER A 87 19.54 5.03 -23.25
C SER A 87 20.85 5.43 -23.94
N ASP A 88 21.98 5.45 -23.20
CA ASP A 88 23.24 6.04 -23.69
C ASP A 88 24.17 5.03 -24.41
N ASP A 89 23.81 3.75 -24.50
CA ASP A 89 24.65 2.70 -25.11
C ASP A 89 24.43 2.48 -26.63
N LEU A 90 23.77 3.40 -27.36
CA LEU A 90 23.55 3.29 -28.81
C LEU A 90 24.22 4.36 -29.69
N GLU A 91 25.13 5.17 -29.16
CA GLU A 91 26.03 5.99 -30.00
C GLU A 91 27.49 5.52 -29.83
N ASN A 92 27.81 4.38 -30.44
CA ASN A 92 29.19 4.14 -30.84
C ASN A 92 29.26 3.50 -32.24
N GLY A 93 29.93 4.20 -33.14
CA GLY A 93 30.57 3.59 -34.31
C GLY A 93 29.75 3.57 -35.60
N ALA A 94 29.70 4.69 -36.31
CA ALA A 94 29.64 4.66 -37.77
C ALA A 94 30.26 5.93 -38.40
N ASN A 95 31.49 5.73 -38.89
CA ASN A 95 32.21 6.47 -39.94
C ASN A 95 33.00 7.72 -39.55
#